data_AF-A0A2D6RNI4-F1
#
_entry.id   AF-A0A2D6RNI4-F1
#
_cell.length_a   1.000
_cell.length_b   1.000
_cell.length_c   1.000
_cell.angle_alpha   90.00
_cell.angle_beta   90.00
_cell.angle_gamma   90.00
#
_symmetry.space_group_name_H-M   'P 1'
#
loop_
_entity.id
_entity.type
_entity.pdbx_description
1 polymer ?
#
loop_
_entity_poly.entity_id
_entity_poly.type
_entity_poly.pdbx_seq_one_letter_code
_entity_poly.pdbx_strand_id
1 'polypeptide(L)'
;MMSKHDFVYVSSLKLHVAKQTSLHNKNWYNSHKELQKQGNRMLTIPEFIKFLNHLKSSNNLEYQEIYKNIIGVRSPWRAEWLDADFKMKNNQLYINYNYISYSKGKLVSQNSEVLSEATLMQDETSGISLEGWLSDKGHTKQGLPTKETEKGNLYYRHPRSDNNSVARFGSSSNRTGLGCGRYPSSRVSSLGVRAVRHE
;
A
#
# COMPACT_ATOMS: atom_id res chain seq x y z
N MET A 1 -18.63 3.89 13.55
CA MET A 1 -17.36 4.62 13.76
C MET A 1 -16.38 3.65 14.39
N MET A 2 -15.13 3.53 13.90
CA MET A 2 -14.17 2.58 14.46
C MET A 2 -13.68 3.05 15.84
N SER A 3 -13.64 2.14 16.81
CA SER A 3 -13.20 2.40 18.19
C SER A 3 -11.68 2.55 18.27
N LYS A 4 -11.15 3.01 19.42
CA LYS A 4 -9.69 3.05 19.66
C LYS A 4 -9.06 1.65 19.62
N HIS A 5 -9.80 0.63 20.02
CA HIS A 5 -9.35 -0.77 20.05
C HIS A 5 -9.23 -1.39 18.65
N ASP A 6 -9.77 -0.74 17.60
CA ASP A 6 -9.70 -1.23 16.22
C ASP A 6 -8.40 -0.84 15.50
N PHE A 7 -7.45 -0.23 16.20
CA PHE A 7 -6.21 0.27 15.64
C PHE A 7 -4.97 -0.28 16.36
N VAL A 8 -3.89 -0.43 15.60
CA VAL A 8 -2.52 -0.65 16.07
C VAL A 8 -1.80 0.69 16.07
N TYR A 9 -1.18 1.05 17.19
CA TYR A 9 -0.32 2.22 17.24
C TYR A 9 1.10 1.84 16.82
N VAL A 10 1.60 2.48 15.76
CA VAL A 10 2.95 2.27 15.24
C VAL A 10 3.82 3.45 15.65
N SER A 11 4.58 3.29 16.74
CA SER A 11 5.36 4.37 17.36
C SER A 11 6.39 5.00 16.41
N SER A 12 7.03 4.21 15.55
CA SER A 12 8.00 4.69 14.55
C SER A 12 7.40 5.58 13.46
N LEU A 13 6.07 5.58 13.35
CA LEU A 13 5.29 6.42 12.44
C LEU A 13 4.50 7.51 13.18
N LYS A 14 4.25 7.35 14.49
CA LYS A 14 3.27 8.14 15.25
C LYS A 14 1.88 8.11 14.61
N LEU A 15 1.45 6.91 14.20
CA LEU A 15 0.19 6.67 13.50
C LEU A 15 -0.59 5.54 14.15
N HIS A 16 -1.92 5.67 14.14
CA HIS A 16 -2.85 4.57 14.38
C HIS A 16 -3.28 3.97 13.05
N VAL A 17 -3.01 2.69 12.84
CA VAL A 17 -3.37 1.93 11.64
C VAL A 17 -4.48 0.94 11.97
N ALA A 18 -5.56 0.94 11.18
CA ALA A 18 -6.69 0.03 11.37
C ALA A 18 -6.24 -1.45 11.27
N LYS A 19 -6.69 -2.27 12.22
CA LYS A 19 -6.42 -3.72 12.27
C LYS A 19 -6.99 -4.45 11.06
N GLN A 20 -8.15 -4.01 10.59
CA GLN A 20 -8.87 -4.59 9.45
C GLN A 20 -9.01 -3.59 8.31
N THR A 21 -9.16 -4.10 7.09
CA THR A 21 -9.55 -3.27 5.95
C THR A 21 -11.04 -2.90 6.05
N SER A 22 -11.39 -1.78 5.42
CA SER A 22 -12.76 -1.28 5.30
C SER A 22 -13.00 -0.75 3.88
N LEU A 23 -14.17 -0.16 3.63
CA LEU A 23 -14.52 0.46 2.34
C LEU A 23 -14.37 -0.52 1.15
N HIS A 24 -14.74 -1.77 1.37
CA HIS A 24 -14.82 -2.79 0.34
C HIS A 24 -15.70 -2.37 -0.83
N ASN A 25 -15.38 -2.85 -2.04
CA ASN A 25 -16.09 -2.50 -3.27
C ASN A 25 -16.07 -0.99 -3.62
N LYS A 26 -15.14 -0.22 -3.04
CA LYS A 26 -14.83 1.14 -3.45
C LYS A 26 -13.57 1.17 -4.31
N ASN A 27 -13.58 2.07 -5.28
CA ASN A 27 -12.41 2.35 -6.10
C ASN A 27 -11.43 3.26 -5.35
N TRP A 28 -10.22 3.43 -5.85
CA TRP A 28 -9.15 4.14 -5.16
C TRP A 28 -9.55 5.58 -4.80
N TYR A 29 -10.16 6.31 -5.73
CA TYR A 29 -10.64 7.68 -5.51
C TYR A 29 -11.74 7.77 -4.43
N ASN A 30 -12.73 6.89 -4.48
CA ASN A 30 -13.83 6.89 -3.52
C ASN A 30 -13.34 6.49 -2.13
N SER A 31 -12.38 5.56 -2.03
CA SER A 31 -11.79 5.18 -0.75
C SER A 31 -11.06 6.37 -0.10
N HIS A 32 -10.32 7.19 -0.86
CA HIS A 32 -9.74 8.42 -0.31
C HIS A 32 -10.80 9.38 0.23
N LYS A 33 -11.85 9.64 -0.57
CA LYS A 33 -12.93 10.55 -0.17
C LYS A 33 -13.64 10.09 1.10
N GLU A 34 -13.98 8.81 1.18
CA GLU A 34 -14.70 8.26 2.34
C GLU A 34 -13.84 8.19 3.60
N LEU A 35 -12.53 7.92 3.48
CA LEU A 35 -11.62 8.01 4.62
C LEU A 35 -11.50 9.43 5.14
N GLN A 36 -11.37 10.42 4.25
CA GLN A 36 -11.18 11.81 4.66
C GLN A 36 -12.41 12.45 5.30
N LYS A 37 -13.63 12.05 4.90
CA LYS A 37 -14.87 12.40 5.63
C LYS A 37 -14.83 11.98 7.10
N GLN A 38 -14.00 10.99 7.43
CA GLN A 38 -13.81 10.45 8.78
C GLN A 38 -12.51 10.93 9.44
N GLY A 39 -11.82 11.91 8.83
CA GLY A 39 -10.51 12.38 9.30
C GLY A 39 -9.37 11.37 9.12
N ASN A 40 -9.55 10.35 8.27
CA ASN A 40 -8.58 9.29 8.02
C ASN A 40 -7.94 9.40 6.63
N ARG A 41 -6.86 8.66 6.40
CA ARG A 41 -6.21 8.47 5.09
C ARG A 41 -5.73 7.04 4.88
N MET A 42 -5.24 6.75 3.67
CA MET A 42 -4.59 5.48 3.35
C MET A 42 -3.12 5.50 3.76
N LEU A 43 -2.53 4.32 3.92
CA LEU A 43 -1.08 4.16 4.05
C LEU A 43 -0.38 4.45 2.72
N THR A 44 0.68 5.24 2.76
CA THR A 44 1.69 5.25 1.69
C THR A 44 2.49 3.94 1.71
N ILE A 45 3.23 3.64 0.63
CA ILE A 45 4.03 2.41 0.56
C ILE A 45 5.11 2.35 1.68
N PRO A 46 5.88 3.42 1.97
CA PRO A 46 6.85 3.41 3.07
C PRO A 46 6.21 3.17 4.45
N GLU A 47 5.04 3.74 4.70
CA GLU A 47 4.30 3.53 5.96
C GLU A 47 3.78 2.10 6.06
N PHE A 48 3.34 1.52 4.94
CA PHE A 48 2.91 0.12 4.88
C PHE A 48 4.06 -0.84 5.20
N ILE A 49 5.27 -0.60 4.69
CA ILE A 49 6.46 -1.38 5.05
C ILE A 49 6.74 -1.30 6.54
N LYS A 50 6.76 -0.10 7.11
CA LYS A 50 6.98 0.11 8.55
C LYS A 50 5.89 -0.56 9.39
N PHE A 51 4.65 -0.53 8.94
CA PHE A 51 3.55 -1.23 9.60
C PHE A 51 3.74 -2.76 9.57
N LEU A 52 4.10 -3.33 8.41
CA LEU A 52 4.40 -4.76 8.29
C LEU A 52 5.55 -5.17 9.21
N ASN A 53 6.65 -4.42 9.22
CA ASN A 53 7.79 -4.67 10.10
C ASN A 53 7.39 -4.60 11.58
N HIS A 54 6.59 -3.61 11.97
CA HIS A 54 6.08 -3.49 13.34
C HIS A 54 5.23 -4.69 13.77
N LEU A 55 4.32 -5.15 12.91
CA LEU A 55 3.50 -6.33 13.21
C LEU A 55 4.36 -7.59 13.31
N LYS A 56 5.29 -7.77 12.36
CA LYS A 56 6.18 -8.93 12.26
C LYS A 56 7.11 -9.06 13.47
N SER A 57 7.66 -7.94 13.97
CA SER A 57 8.60 -7.95 15.10
C SER A 57 7.92 -8.00 16.47
N SER A 58 6.60 -7.94 16.54
CA SER A 58 5.87 -7.84 17.80
C SER A 58 5.68 -9.21 18.45
N ASN A 59 5.84 -9.32 19.78
CA ASN A 59 5.47 -10.53 20.53
C ASN A 59 3.95 -10.63 20.80
N ASN A 60 3.17 -9.63 20.38
CA ASN A 60 1.72 -9.63 20.54
C ASN A 60 1.07 -10.60 19.54
N LEU A 61 0.37 -11.61 20.05
CA LEU A 61 -0.32 -12.63 19.24
C LEU A 61 -1.32 -12.02 18.25
N GLU A 62 -2.05 -10.97 18.63
CA GLU A 62 -2.98 -10.28 17.73
C GLU A 62 -2.24 -9.68 16.53
N TYR A 63 -1.06 -9.10 16.75
CA TYR A 63 -0.29 -8.43 15.69
C TYR A 63 0.29 -9.46 14.72
N GLN A 64 0.73 -10.59 15.25
CA GLN A 64 1.17 -11.73 14.44
C GLN A 64 0.03 -12.28 13.58
N GLU A 65 -1.19 -12.37 14.12
CA GLU A 65 -2.36 -12.77 13.34
C GLU A 65 -2.72 -11.73 12.27
N ILE A 66 -2.65 -10.43 12.58
CA ILE A 66 -2.85 -9.37 11.56
C ILE A 66 -1.79 -9.50 10.45
N TYR A 67 -0.51 -9.69 10.79
CA TYR A 67 0.56 -9.87 9.82
C TYR A 67 0.30 -11.05 8.89
N LYS A 68 0.06 -12.25 9.47
CA LYS A 68 -0.31 -13.45 8.71
C LYS A 68 -1.56 -13.22 7.85
N ASN A 69 -2.53 -12.46 8.37
CA ASN A 69 -3.74 -12.15 7.64
C ASN A 69 -3.49 -11.29 6.38
N ILE A 70 -2.49 -10.40 6.42
CA ILE A 70 -2.09 -9.53 5.31
C ILE A 70 -1.26 -10.30 4.27
N ILE A 71 -0.22 -11.00 4.72
CA ILE A 71 0.78 -11.58 3.82
C ILE A 71 0.49 -13.04 3.42
N GLY A 72 -0.35 -13.75 4.17
CA GLY A 72 -0.57 -15.18 4.00
C GLY A 72 -1.39 -15.51 2.75
N VAL A 73 -0.90 -16.46 1.95
CA VAL A 73 -1.54 -16.99 0.73
C VAL A 73 -2.77 -17.82 1.13
N ARG A 74 -3.97 -17.35 0.79
CA ARG A 74 -5.24 -18.03 1.12
C ARG A 74 -6.43 -17.54 0.30
N SER A 75 -7.50 -18.33 0.31
CA SER A 75 -8.81 -17.97 -0.24
C SER A 75 -9.71 -17.34 0.85
N PRO A 76 -10.65 -16.45 0.51
CA PRO A 76 -10.77 -15.73 -0.76
C PRO A 76 -9.63 -14.73 -0.95
N TRP A 77 -9.47 -14.22 -2.19
CA TRP A 77 -8.58 -13.10 -2.51
C TRP A 77 -8.88 -11.92 -1.58
N ARG A 78 -7.85 -11.25 -1.08
CA ARG A 78 -7.91 -10.08 -0.18
C ARG A 78 -6.85 -9.08 -0.64
N ALA A 79 -7.24 -7.82 -0.76
CA ALA A 79 -6.30 -6.78 -1.15
C ALA A 79 -6.64 -5.45 -0.48
N GLU A 80 -5.65 -4.57 -0.44
CA GLU A 80 -5.80 -3.20 0.01
C GLU A 80 -5.15 -2.20 -0.95
N TRP A 81 -5.83 -1.08 -1.16
CA TRP A 81 -5.22 0.05 -1.83
C TRP A 81 -4.13 0.68 -0.95
N LEU A 82 -3.09 1.19 -1.61
CA LEU A 82 -2.08 2.04 -1.00
C LEU A 82 -2.17 3.44 -1.62
N ASP A 83 -1.78 4.46 -0.87
CA ASP A 83 -1.70 5.86 -1.32
C ASP A 83 -0.46 6.06 -2.21
N ALA A 84 -0.54 5.57 -3.44
CA ALA A 84 0.47 5.79 -4.47
C ALA A 84 -0.16 5.74 -5.87
N ASP A 85 -0.05 6.84 -6.59
CA ASP A 85 -0.49 7.03 -7.97
C ASP A 85 0.67 7.39 -8.88
N PHE A 86 0.74 6.75 -10.05
CA PHE A 86 1.86 6.88 -10.98
C PHE A 86 1.46 7.71 -12.20
N LYS A 87 2.24 8.77 -12.47
CA LYS A 87 1.97 9.73 -13.55
C LYS A 87 3.24 10.12 -14.30
N MET A 88 3.15 10.18 -15.62
CA MET A 88 4.16 10.77 -16.48
C MET A 88 4.05 12.29 -16.49
N LYS A 89 5.16 12.97 -16.24
CA LYS A 89 5.31 14.42 -16.38
C LYS A 89 6.68 14.71 -16.98
N ASN A 90 6.75 15.51 -18.04
CA ASN A 90 8.01 15.85 -18.71
C ASN A 90 8.89 14.62 -19.02
N ASN A 91 8.27 13.56 -19.56
CA ASN A 91 8.92 12.28 -19.88
C ASN A 91 9.55 11.52 -18.70
N GLN A 92 9.25 11.91 -17.46
CA GLN A 92 9.65 11.18 -16.25
C GLN A 92 8.43 10.60 -15.55
N LEU A 93 8.57 9.42 -14.95
CA LEU A 93 7.54 8.81 -14.14
C LEU A 93 7.63 9.35 -12.71
N TYR A 94 6.51 9.80 -12.16
CA TYR A 94 6.37 10.31 -10.81
C TYR A 94 5.49 9.39 -9.97
N ILE A 95 5.78 9.31 -8.69
CA ILE A 95 4.86 8.80 -7.67
C ILE A 95 4.20 9.99 -6.96
N ASN A 96 2.88 9.91 -6.80
CA ASN A 96 2.06 10.91 -6.15
C ASN A 96 1.38 10.25 -4.93
N TYR A 97 1.39 10.92 -3.79
CA TYR A 97 0.86 10.37 -2.54
C TYR A 97 0.42 11.47 -1.57
N ASN A 98 -0.11 11.06 -0.42
CA ASN A 98 -0.75 11.93 0.57
C ASN A 98 -1.89 12.74 -0.06
N TYR A 99 -2.80 12.05 -0.73
CA TYR A 99 -3.92 12.71 -1.40
C TYR A 99 -4.93 13.30 -0.42
N ILE A 100 -5.30 14.57 -0.64
CA ILE A 100 -6.36 15.27 0.09
C ILE A 100 -7.51 15.66 -0.85
N SER A 101 -8.70 15.78 -0.28
CA SER A 101 -9.95 16.09 -0.96
C SER A 101 -10.38 17.50 -0.56
N TYR A 102 -10.44 18.40 -1.53
CA TYR A 102 -10.96 19.75 -1.34
C TYR A 102 -12.50 19.79 -1.45
N SER A 103 -13.11 20.89 -1.01
CA SER A 103 -14.57 21.10 -0.91
C SER A 103 -15.40 20.80 -2.18
N LYS A 104 -14.78 20.70 -3.37
CA LYS A 104 -15.41 20.29 -4.63
C LYS A 104 -15.23 18.81 -4.99
N GLY A 105 -14.79 17.98 -4.03
CA GLY A 105 -14.54 16.55 -4.24
C GLY A 105 -13.35 16.24 -5.15
N LYS A 106 -12.52 17.24 -5.47
CA LYS A 106 -11.27 17.06 -6.22
C LYS A 106 -10.21 16.48 -5.29
N LEU A 107 -9.63 15.35 -5.69
CA LEU A 107 -8.47 14.76 -5.03
C LEU A 107 -7.20 15.37 -5.61
N VAL A 108 -6.29 15.79 -4.74
CA VAL A 108 -5.01 16.41 -5.10
C VAL A 108 -3.93 15.79 -4.23
N SER A 109 -2.85 15.32 -4.85
CA SER A 109 -1.68 14.85 -4.12
C SER A 109 -0.99 16.02 -3.43
N GLN A 110 -0.54 15.82 -2.20
CA GLN A 110 0.31 16.80 -1.51
C GLN A 110 1.79 16.61 -1.86
N ASN A 111 2.17 15.39 -2.25
CA ASN A 111 3.53 15.06 -2.65
C ASN A 111 3.56 14.50 -4.06
N SER A 112 4.59 14.89 -4.80
CA SER A 112 4.88 14.40 -6.15
C SER A 112 6.39 14.44 -6.32
N GLU A 113 6.98 13.29 -6.63
CA GLU A 113 8.43 13.14 -6.77
C GLU A 113 8.76 12.17 -7.90
N VAL A 114 9.89 12.41 -8.57
CA VAL A 114 10.40 11.54 -9.63
C VAL A 114 10.64 10.15 -9.05
N LEU A 115 10.22 9.12 -9.78
CA LEU A 115 10.47 7.74 -9.40
C LEU A 115 11.98 7.49 -9.39
N SER A 116 12.48 6.90 -8.31
CA SER A 116 13.90 6.63 -8.15
C SER A 116 14.41 5.70 -9.25
N GLU A 117 15.56 6.02 -9.82
CA GLU A 117 16.23 5.16 -10.81
C GLU A 117 16.65 3.80 -10.25
N ALA A 118 16.74 3.67 -8.91
CA ALA A 118 17.02 2.41 -8.23
C ALA A 118 15.80 1.48 -8.19
N THR A 119 14.58 1.97 -8.49
CA THR A 119 13.37 1.16 -8.49
C THR A 119 13.48 0.03 -9.51
N LEU A 120 13.03 -1.17 -9.10
CA LEU A 120 12.86 -2.31 -9.99
C LEU A 120 11.71 -2.02 -10.96
N MET A 121 12.06 -1.74 -12.23
CA MET A 121 11.13 -1.42 -13.31
C MET A 121 10.78 -2.63 -14.19
N GLN A 122 10.92 -3.84 -13.63
CA GLN A 122 10.57 -5.10 -14.27
C GLN A 122 9.52 -5.83 -13.43
N ASP A 123 8.60 -6.52 -14.10
CA ASP A 123 7.69 -7.43 -13.41
C ASP A 123 8.43 -8.69 -12.97
N GLU A 124 8.33 -9.02 -11.68
CA GLU A 124 8.89 -10.25 -11.14
C GLU A 124 7.74 -11.22 -10.88
N THR A 125 7.45 -12.06 -11.90
CA THR A 125 6.41 -13.09 -11.83
C THR A 125 6.83 -14.26 -10.97
N SER A 126 8.12 -14.62 -11.02
CA SER A 126 8.76 -15.57 -10.09
C SER A 126 8.80 -15.00 -8.68
N GLY A 127 8.87 -13.67 -8.54
CA GLY A 127 8.69 -12.92 -7.30
C GLY A 127 9.99 -12.36 -6.72
N ILE A 128 9.81 -11.40 -5.81
CA ILE A 128 10.86 -10.85 -4.95
C ILE A 128 10.75 -11.44 -3.54
N SER A 129 11.81 -11.35 -2.75
CA SER A 129 11.81 -11.71 -1.35
C SER A 129 10.97 -10.69 -0.57
N LEU A 130 9.94 -11.16 0.17
CA LEU A 130 9.21 -10.30 1.09
C LEU A 130 10.16 -9.72 2.14
N GLU A 131 11.05 -10.57 2.66
CA GLU A 131 12.06 -10.18 3.65
C GLU A 131 13.08 -9.21 3.07
N GLY A 132 13.53 -9.49 1.83
CA GLY A 132 14.37 -8.55 1.08
C GLY A 132 13.68 -7.20 0.93
N TRP A 133 12.43 -7.17 0.45
CA TRP A 133 11.67 -5.93 0.26
C TRP A 133 11.41 -5.17 1.56
N LEU A 134 11.20 -5.85 2.69
CA LEU A 134 10.99 -5.21 3.98
C LEU A 134 12.28 -4.73 4.67
N SER A 135 13.45 -5.09 4.14
CA SER A 135 14.75 -4.64 4.64
C SER A 135 15.09 -3.22 4.16
N ASP A 136 15.93 -2.52 4.92
CA ASP A 136 16.35 -1.13 4.61
C ASP A 136 17.04 -1.00 3.24
N LYS A 137 17.63 -2.07 2.72
CA LYS A 137 18.31 -2.07 1.42
C LYS A 137 17.41 -2.51 0.26
N GLY A 138 16.30 -3.19 0.54
CA GLY A 138 15.46 -3.78 -0.49
C GLY A 138 14.33 -2.90 -0.98
N HIS A 139 14.23 -1.64 -0.53
CA HIS A 139 13.27 -0.69 -1.05
C HIS A 139 13.88 0.72 -1.20
N THR A 140 13.37 1.51 -2.16
CA THR A 140 13.72 2.92 -2.29
C THR A 140 13.11 3.74 -1.15
N LYS A 141 13.45 5.03 -1.05
CA LYS A 141 12.78 5.97 -0.12
C LYS A 141 11.26 6.05 -0.33
N GLN A 142 10.81 5.68 -1.53
CA GLN A 142 9.40 5.66 -1.96
C GLN A 142 8.70 4.34 -1.58
N GLY A 143 9.43 3.40 -0.97
CA GLY A 143 8.93 2.10 -0.53
C GLY A 143 8.82 1.04 -1.64
N LEU A 144 9.26 1.37 -2.87
CA LEU A 144 9.22 0.43 -3.99
C LEU A 144 10.45 -0.48 -3.97
N PRO A 145 10.33 -1.76 -4.38
CA PRO A 145 11.49 -2.66 -4.51
C PRO A 145 12.61 -2.04 -5.36
N THR A 146 13.86 -2.31 -4.98
CA THR A 146 15.04 -1.89 -5.73
C THR A 146 15.45 -2.97 -6.74
N LYS A 147 16.32 -2.60 -7.69
CA LYS A 147 16.96 -3.57 -8.61
C LYS A 147 17.77 -4.65 -7.89
N GLU A 148 18.16 -4.42 -6.65
CA GLU A 148 18.95 -5.34 -5.82
C GLU A 148 18.08 -6.19 -4.89
N THR A 149 16.76 -6.00 -4.89
CA THR A 149 15.87 -6.80 -4.05
C THR A 149 15.99 -8.28 -4.44
N GLU A 150 16.32 -9.11 -3.44
CA GLU A 150 16.50 -10.55 -3.63
C GLU A 150 15.26 -11.20 -4.27
N LYS A 151 15.48 -12.30 -5.01
CA LYS A 151 14.38 -13.11 -5.55
C LYS A 151 13.65 -13.85 -4.42
N GLY A 152 12.36 -14.09 -4.61
CA GLY A 152 11.54 -14.80 -3.64
C GLY A 152 10.13 -15.04 -4.16
N ASN A 153 9.14 -15.21 -3.27
CA ASN A 153 7.80 -15.63 -3.67
C ASN A 153 6.75 -14.49 -3.64
N LEU A 154 7.15 -13.26 -3.36
CA LEU A 154 6.26 -12.10 -3.39
C LEU A 154 6.13 -11.60 -4.82
N TYR A 155 4.95 -11.75 -5.41
CA TYR A 155 4.67 -11.24 -6.75
C TYR A 155 4.84 -9.72 -6.80
N TYR A 156 5.52 -9.22 -7.83
CA TYR A 156 5.70 -7.78 -8.03
C TYR A 156 5.30 -7.34 -9.43
N ARG A 157 4.48 -6.29 -9.50
CA ARG A 157 4.30 -5.49 -10.73
C ARG A 157 4.83 -4.09 -10.50
N HIS A 158 5.71 -3.67 -11.40
CA HIS A 158 6.32 -2.34 -11.33
C HIS A 158 5.32 -1.20 -11.65
N PRO A 159 5.63 0.04 -11.23
CA PRO A 159 4.88 1.24 -11.59
C PRO A 159 4.71 1.43 -13.09
N ARG A 160 3.51 1.81 -13.55
CA ARG A 160 3.25 1.99 -14.99
C ARG A 160 3.25 3.45 -15.41
N SER A 161 3.73 3.70 -16.63
CA SER A 161 3.75 5.01 -17.30
C SER A 161 2.44 5.33 -18.02
N ASP A 162 1.34 4.68 -17.65
CA ASP A 162 0.03 4.76 -18.32
C ASP A 162 -0.86 5.92 -17.83
N ASN A 163 -0.35 6.72 -16.88
CA ASN A 163 -1.10 7.78 -16.19
C ASN A 163 -2.38 7.30 -15.48
N ASN A 164 -2.55 6.00 -15.26
CA ASN A 164 -3.79 5.42 -14.77
C ASN A 164 -3.56 4.19 -13.89
N SER A 165 -2.42 4.13 -13.22
CA SER A 165 -2.04 3.03 -12.35
C SER A 165 -1.79 3.51 -10.92
N VAL A 166 -2.32 2.75 -9.97
CA VAL A 166 -2.10 2.92 -8.52
C VAL A 166 -1.56 1.65 -7.89
N ALA A 167 -0.99 1.77 -6.70
CA ALA A 167 -0.48 0.64 -5.94
C ALA A 167 -1.57 -0.07 -5.12
N ARG A 168 -1.42 -1.40 -5.02
CA ARG A 168 -2.14 -2.24 -4.06
C ARG A 168 -1.23 -3.32 -3.52
N PHE A 169 -1.53 -3.78 -2.32
CA PHE A 169 -1.00 -5.03 -1.79
C PHE A 169 -2.12 -6.06 -1.69
N GLY A 170 -1.84 -7.34 -1.89
CA GLY A 170 -2.86 -8.34 -1.65
C GLY A 170 -2.40 -9.77 -1.81
N SER A 171 -3.23 -10.67 -1.31
CA SER A 171 -3.01 -12.11 -1.27
C SER A 171 -4.21 -12.86 -1.86
N SER A 172 -3.96 -13.86 -2.68
CA SER A 172 -4.94 -14.82 -3.20
C SER A 172 -4.57 -16.25 -2.78
N SER A 173 -5.32 -17.24 -3.27
CA SER A 173 -5.02 -18.66 -3.05
C SER A 173 -3.64 -19.09 -3.57
N ASN A 174 -3.04 -18.33 -4.49
CA ASN A 174 -1.84 -18.77 -5.21
C ASN A 174 -0.63 -17.86 -4.99
N ARG A 175 -0.83 -16.60 -4.56
CA ARG A 175 0.25 -15.63 -4.44
C ARG A 175 -0.12 -14.45 -3.55
N THR A 176 0.89 -13.85 -2.95
CA THR A 176 0.84 -12.52 -2.35
C THR A 176 1.71 -11.58 -3.15
N GLY A 177 1.37 -10.30 -3.23
CA GLY A 177 2.19 -9.37 -3.99
C GLY A 177 1.87 -7.89 -3.84
N LEU A 178 2.87 -7.08 -4.16
CA LEU A 178 2.76 -5.64 -4.40
C LEU A 178 2.53 -5.40 -5.90
N GLY A 179 1.40 -4.80 -6.25
CA GLY A 179 1.06 -4.49 -7.63
C GLY A 179 0.90 -2.99 -7.86
N CYS A 180 1.72 -2.42 -8.74
CA CYS A 180 1.73 -0.99 -9.07
C CYS A 180 1.13 -0.67 -10.44
N GLY A 181 0.29 -1.56 -10.98
CA GLY A 181 -0.31 -1.45 -12.31
C GLY A 181 -1.82 -1.65 -12.31
N ARG A 182 -2.50 -1.28 -11.22
CA ARG A 182 -3.96 -1.48 -11.10
C ARG A 182 -4.68 -0.17 -11.43
N TYR A 183 -5.73 -0.27 -12.25
CA TYR A 183 -6.58 0.89 -12.54
C TYR A 183 -7.28 1.43 -11.28
N PRO A 184 -7.21 2.73 -10.98
CA PRO A 184 -7.81 3.35 -9.80
C PRO A 184 -9.34 3.33 -9.82
N SER A 185 -9.95 3.13 -11.00
CA SER A 185 -11.40 2.95 -11.18
C SER A 185 -11.89 1.55 -10.80
N SER A 186 -10.98 0.57 -10.68
CA SER A 186 -11.32 -0.81 -10.33
C SER A 186 -12.04 -0.86 -8.98
N ARG A 187 -13.02 -1.77 -8.87
CA ARG A 187 -13.71 -2.07 -7.62
C ARG A 187 -13.99 -3.55 -7.55
N VAL A 188 -13.69 -4.17 -6.41
CA VAL A 188 -14.01 -5.58 -6.14
C VAL A 188 -14.32 -5.71 -4.66
N SER A 189 -15.21 -6.63 -4.29
CA SER A 189 -15.64 -6.86 -2.91
C SER A 189 -14.47 -7.19 -1.96
N SER A 190 -13.43 -7.84 -2.44
CA SER A 190 -12.23 -8.22 -1.69
C SER A 190 -11.15 -7.12 -1.57
N LEU A 191 -11.35 -5.97 -2.22
CA LEU A 191 -10.41 -4.85 -2.22
C LEU A 191 -10.93 -3.75 -1.30
N GLY A 192 -10.22 -3.50 -0.21
CA GLY A 192 -10.54 -2.47 0.78
C GLY A 192 -9.35 -1.53 1.04
N VAL A 193 -9.36 -0.88 2.20
CA VAL A 193 -8.27 0.00 2.68
C VAL A 193 -8.14 -0.09 4.19
N ARG A 194 -6.93 -0.03 4.74
CA ARG A 194 -6.72 0.24 6.17
C ARG A 194 -6.73 1.76 6.40
N ALA A 195 -7.61 2.20 7.29
CA ALA A 195 -7.66 3.59 7.71
C ALA A 195 -6.45 3.94 8.58
N VAL A 196 -5.91 5.13 8.38
CA VAL A 196 -4.82 5.71 9.18
C VAL A 196 -5.28 7.03 9.76
N ARG A 197 -4.97 7.26 11.03
CA ARG A 197 -5.12 8.57 11.69
C ARG A 197 -3.85 8.95 12.44
N HIS A 198 -3.60 10.24 12.50
CA HIS A 198 -2.56 10.80 13.36
C HIS A 198 -2.97 10.67 14.83
N GLU A 199 -1.95 10.63 15.69
CA GLU A 199 -2.09 10.76 17.14
C GLU A 199 -2.79 12.08 17.52
#